data_AF-A0A812WN56-F1
#
_entry.id   AF-A0A812WN56-F1
#
_cell.length_a   1.000
_cell.length_b   1.000
_cell.length_c   1.000
_cell.angle_alpha   90.00
_cell.angle_beta   90.00
_cell.angle_gamma   90.00
#
_symmetry.space_group_name_H-M   'P 1'
#
loop_
_entity.id
_entity.type
_entity.pdbx_description
1 polymer ?
#
loop_
_entity_poly.entity_id
_entity_poly.type
_entity_poly.pdbx_seq_one_letter_code
_entity_poly.pdbx_strand_id
1 'polypeptide(L)'
;MASDPLLGKKGLGHSKLSIYYGADEYLAELQKKYELDHEIATLKSAQPDEGDPHAANAKPSTDKLLIVEKNDQNRSLKTGRLFPTPNKPDPMPLELAFLFTKITPEQMIYMWNVLTFIFCLQCLMIITYCAALATFPESFWTCTLCFAVPFAYICIQQIYIDHDVMHGVTFPVYEFQKFITHPFSDFISLPWEEFVLEHARHHASTVDLLIQGEFGWDPEEFHYALQQWAGPMGPNWYKYLLTVPWIPVIHFFGLNDTGFLFALEWWMSFPEADASGKCNKEFWTKWMPRRVKHNAVVLGLWACVWLLGTWPLGRPLSQGWRFVLPVTCAARVGFSLAWMFITNFTHSLPWNKFLENDPARTWPKLHNIMALAVGGKHRWNEMLFHDVHHAFPNAMGTLSQRGRFHGWKKVHDACVEVLSRGLWKPNGDEETEMMKSQKKRSALMKQGMAS
;
A
#
# COMPACT_ATOMS: atom_id res chain seq x y z
N MET A 1 43.89 14.14 -2.73
CA MET A 1 43.05 15.35 -2.60
C MET A 1 41.63 14.94 -2.90
N ALA A 2 40.79 14.93 -1.86
CA ALA A 2 39.46 14.36 -1.87
C ALA A 2 38.44 15.31 -2.50
N SER A 3 37.50 14.75 -3.27
CA SER A 3 36.25 15.41 -3.65
C SER A 3 35.09 14.65 -3.02
N ASP A 4 34.59 15.16 -1.90
CA ASP A 4 33.35 14.72 -1.27
C ASP A 4 32.15 14.93 -2.20
N PRO A 5 31.21 13.97 -2.28
CA PRO A 5 29.86 14.26 -2.68
C PRO A 5 28.91 14.15 -1.46
N LEU A 6 27.92 15.04 -1.40
CA LEU A 6 26.67 14.91 -0.63
C LEU A 6 26.68 15.30 0.86
N LEU A 7 27.27 16.44 1.19
CA LEU A 7 26.75 17.27 2.28
C LEU A 7 26.15 18.54 1.67
N GLY A 8 24.86 18.76 1.95
CA GLY A 8 24.07 19.86 1.42
C GLY A 8 24.75 21.21 1.66
N LYS A 9 25.30 21.79 0.58
CA LYS A 9 25.66 23.20 0.58
C LYS A 9 24.36 24.01 0.55
N LYS A 10 24.10 24.73 1.65
CA LYS A 10 23.15 25.85 1.68
C LYS A 10 23.46 26.81 0.54
N GLY A 11 22.49 27.01 -0.34
CA GLY A 11 22.51 28.02 -1.40
C GLY A 11 23.30 27.61 -2.65
N LEU A 12 22.69 26.83 -3.55
CA LEU A 12 23.15 26.69 -4.93
C LEU A 12 21.92 26.70 -5.85
N GLY A 13 21.97 27.60 -6.83
CA GLY A 13 20.85 28.02 -7.66
C GLY A 13 20.19 26.93 -8.49
N HIS A 14 19.02 27.30 -9.00
CA HIS A 14 18.13 26.52 -9.85
C HIS A 14 18.91 25.56 -10.76
N SER A 15 18.70 24.26 -10.57
CA SER A 15 19.06 23.30 -11.60
C SER A 15 18.24 23.66 -12.85
N LYS A 16 18.84 23.59 -14.04
CA LYS A 16 18.12 23.90 -15.29
C LYS A 16 16.84 23.07 -15.49
N LEU A 17 16.64 22.01 -14.71
CA LEU A 17 15.47 21.13 -14.70
C LEU A 17 14.42 21.49 -13.61
N SER A 18 14.80 22.10 -12.48
CA SER A 18 13.83 22.58 -11.45
C SER A 18 12.93 23.68 -12.03
N ILE A 19 13.46 24.48 -12.96
CA ILE A 19 12.73 25.54 -13.69
C ILE A 19 11.58 24.99 -14.56
N TYR A 20 11.67 23.75 -15.07
CA TYR A 20 10.67 23.21 -16.01
C TYR A 20 9.55 22.38 -15.36
N TYR A 21 9.72 21.92 -14.12
CA TYR A 21 8.79 20.97 -13.48
C TYR A 21 8.24 21.41 -12.12
N GLY A 22 8.60 22.60 -11.64
CA GLY A 22 7.97 23.19 -10.44
C GLY A 22 8.25 22.43 -9.14
N ALA A 23 9.43 21.81 -9.03
CA ALA A 23 9.82 20.94 -7.92
C ALA A 23 9.84 21.68 -6.56
N ASP A 24 10.25 22.95 -6.57
CA ASP A 24 10.34 23.78 -5.37
C ASP A 24 8.94 24.27 -4.94
N GLU A 25 8.09 24.65 -5.90
CA GLU A 25 6.68 24.98 -5.67
C GLU A 25 5.91 23.78 -5.08
N TYR A 26 6.20 22.58 -5.57
CA TYR A 26 5.59 21.35 -5.07
C TYR A 26 5.89 21.11 -3.59
N LEU A 27 7.12 21.37 -3.11
CA LEU A 27 7.46 21.20 -1.69
C LEU A 27 6.71 22.18 -0.78
N ALA A 28 6.54 23.42 -1.22
CA ALA A 28 5.75 24.42 -0.47
C ALA A 28 4.26 24.02 -0.42
N GLU A 29 3.72 23.54 -1.53
CA GLU A 29 2.35 23.03 -1.60
C GLU A 29 2.16 21.77 -0.75
N LEU A 30 3.16 20.89 -0.72
CA LEU A 30 3.14 19.66 0.07
C LEU A 30 2.97 19.96 1.56
N GLN A 31 3.73 20.92 2.10
CA GLN A 31 3.61 21.31 3.51
C GLN A 31 2.19 21.81 3.83
N LYS A 32 1.61 22.64 2.96
CA LYS A 32 0.23 23.12 3.11
C LYS A 32 -0.79 21.97 3.08
N LYS A 33 -0.55 20.93 2.27
CA LYS A 33 -1.43 19.75 2.21
C LYS A 33 -1.40 18.96 3.52
N TYR A 34 -0.23 18.76 4.12
CA TYR A 34 -0.12 18.14 5.45
C TYR A 34 -0.81 18.95 6.56
N GLU A 35 -0.79 20.28 6.48
CA GLU A 35 -1.51 21.14 7.43
C GLU A 35 -3.04 21.03 7.30
N LEU A 36 -3.55 20.81 6.08
CA LEU A 36 -4.98 20.64 5.79
C LEU A 36 -5.46 19.23 6.16
N ASP A 37 -4.69 18.21 5.81
CA ASP A 37 -4.98 16.79 6.06
C ASP A 37 -4.20 16.29 7.29
N HIS A 38 -4.44 16.98 8.39
CA HIS A 38 -3.78 16.79 9.68
C HIS A 38 -4.02 15.39 10.29
N GLU A 39 -5.08 14.69 9.88
CA GLU A 39 -5.34 13.28 10.17
C GLU A 39 -4.23 12.36 9.62
N ILE A 40 -3.82 12.60 8.38
CA ILE A 40 -2.76 11.81 7.71
C ILE A 40 -1.43 12.07 8.42
N ALA A 41 -1.17 13.35 8.75
CA ALA A 41 0.01 13.75 9.48
C ALA A 41 0.09 13.11 10.88
N THR A 42 -1.04 13.02 11.58
CA THR A 42 -1.13 12.41 12.91
C THR A 42 -0.75 10.93 12.86
N LEU A 43 -1.34 10.16 11.93
CA LEU A 43 -1.04 8.73 11.81
C LEU A 43 0.40 8.48 11.33
N LYS A 44 0.90 9.24 10.36
CA LYS A 44 2.30 9.14 9.92
C LYS A 44 3.30 9.44 11.03
N SER A 45 2.94 10.32 11.98
CA SER A 45 3.77 10.60 13.16
C SER A 45 3.70 9.50 14.22
N ALA A 46 2.65 8.67 14.21
CA ALA A 46 2.44 7.58 15.16
C ALA A 46 3.06 6.24 14.72
N GLN A 47 3.58 6.18 13.50
CA GLN A 47 4.29 5.02 12.94
C GLN A 47 5.56 4.68 13.73
N PRO A 48 6.08 3.44 13.63
CA PRO A 48 7.16 2.95 14.51
C PRO A 48 8.50 3.67 14.36
N ASP A 49 8.78 4.23 13.18
CA ASP A 49 10.06 4.88 12.88
C ASP A 49 10.04 6.38 13.17
N GLU A 50 11.12 7.07 12.80
CA GLU A 50 11.16 8.54 12.90
C GLU A 50 10.02 9.09 12.04
N GLY A 51 8.95 9.59 12.67
CA GLY A 51 7.74 10.04 12.01
C GLY A 51 8.00 11.00 10.84
N ASP A 52 7.06 11.08 9.90
CA ASP A 52 7.22 11.86 8.68
C ASP A 52 7.61 13.33 8.99
N PRO A 53 8.80 13.80 8.60
CA PRO A 53 9.23 15.17 8.89
C PRO A 53 8.34 16.25 8.26
N HIS A 54 7.60 15.90 7.21
CA HIS A 54 6.61 16.80 6.61
C HIS A 54 5.33 16.93 7.45
N ALA A 55 5.12 16.03 8.42
CA ALA A 55 4.00 16.05 9.36
C ALA A 55 4.27 16.87 10.64
N ALA A 56 5.51 17.30 10.89
CA ALA A 56 5.97 17.85 12.17
C ALA A 56 5.21 19.10 12.69
N ASN A 57 4.53 19.84 11.82
CA ASN A 57 3.78 21.06 12.17
C ASN A 57 2.26 20.92 12.02
N ALA A 58 1.74 19.74 11.69
CA ALA A 58 0.31 19.54 11.55
C ALA A 58 -0.38 19.54 12.92
N LYS A 59 -1.65 19.96 12.95
CA LYS A 59 -2.45 19.85 14.16
C LYS A 59 -2.70 18.37 14.49
N PRO A 60 -2.69 17.96 15.77
CA PRO A 60 -3.08 16.61 16.11
C PRO A 60 -4.58 16.39 15.80
N SER A 61 -4.90 15.27 15.19
CA SER A 61 -6.30 14.82 15.06
C SER A 61 -6.85 14.47 16.45
N THR A 62 -8.16 14.68 16.64
CA THR A 62 -8.88 14.32 17.86
C THR A 62 -9.74 13.06 17.69
N ASP A 63 -9.78 12.47 16.50
CA ASP A 63 -10.54 11.25 16.24
C ASP A 63 -9.79 10.05 16.86
N LYS A 64 -10.43 9.29 17.76
CA LYS A 64 -9.74 8.22 18.49
C LYS A 64 -9.26 7.12 17.56
N LEU A 65 -10.01 6.88 16.49
CA LEU A 65 -9.66 5.99 15.39
C LEU A 65 -8.24 6.31 14.95
N LEU A 66 -7.87 7.57 14.79
CA LEU A 66 -6.62 7.99 14.19
C LEU A 66 -5.47 8.14 15.21
N ILE A 67 -5.70 7.73 16.46
CA ILE A 67 -4.72 7.82 17.55
C ILE A 67 -4.35 6.41 18.00
N VAL A 68 -3.05 6.15 18.06
CA VAL A 68 -2.54 4.93 18.68
C VAL A 68 -2.61 5.11 20.20
N GLU A 69 -3.55 4.43 20.84
CA GLU A 69 -3.77 4.49 22.28
C GLU A 69 -2.70 3.68 23.03
N LYS A 70 -1.77 4.40 23.69
CA LYS A 70 -0.69 3.81 24.50
C LYS A 70 -0.79 4.23 25.95
N ASN A 71 -0.39 3.36 26.87
CA ASN A 71 -0.22 3.70 28.28
C ASN A 71 1.16 4.35 28.54
N ASP A 72 1.41 4.76 29.79
CA ASP A 72 2.66 5.40 30.22
C ASP A 72 3.91 4.53 30.03
N GLN A 73 3.74 3.22 29.82
CA GLN A 73 4.82 2.27 29.52
C GLN A 73 4.98 2.04 28.02
N ASN A 74 4.37 2.87 27.17
CA ASN A 74 4.35 2.71 25.71
C ASN A 74 3.73 1.37 25.27
N ARG A 75 2.78 0.85 26.04
CA ARG A 75 2.03 -0.38 25.70
C ARG A 75 0.66 -0.03 25.13
N SER A 76 0.21 -0.79 24.14
CA SER A 76 -1.15 -0.67 23.59
C SER A 76 -2.19 -0.85 24.68
N LEU A 77 -3.16 0.06 24.73
CA LEU A 77 -4.28 -0.04 25.67
C LEU A 77 -5.27 -1.16 25.31
N LYS A 78 -5.30 -1.60 24.04
CA LYS A 78 -6.16 -2.71 23.59
C LYS A 78 -5.56 -4.07 23.95
N THR A 79 -4.24 -4.22 23.82
CA THR A 79 -3.56 -5.51 23.93
C THR A 79 -2.67 -5.67 25.16
N GLY A 80 -2.26 -4.56 25.77
CA GLY A 80 -1.29 -4.54 26.88
C GLY A 80 0.16 -4.78 26.45
N ARG A 81 0.44 -4.93 25.15
CA ARG A 81 1.78 -5.23 24.64
C ARG A 81 2.59 -3.98 24.33
N LEU A 82 3.91 -4.08 24.45
CA LEU A 82 4.83 -2.96 24.28
C LEU A 82 5.02 -2.62 22.80
N PHE A 83 4.83 -1.36 22.41
CA PHE A 83 5.18 -0.91 21.07
C PHE A 83 6.69 -1.00 20.87
N PRO A 84 7.18 -1.82 19.91
CA PRO A 84 8.60 -2.02 19.71
C PRO A 84 9.23 -0.83 19.01
N THR A 85 10.53 -0.65 19.27
CA THR A 85 11.33 0.42 18.68
C THR A 85 12.18 -0.14 17.54
N PRO A 86 12.08 0.41 16.31
CA PRO A 86 12.92 -0.01 15.21
C PRO A 86 14.41 0.14 15.52
N ASN A 87 15.19 -0.81 15.04
CA ASN A 87 16.63 -0.83 15.17
C ASN A 87 17.29 -0.24 13.92
N LYS A 88 17.08 1.06 13.71
CA LYS A 88 17.75 1.82 12.64
C LYS A 88 19.26 1.81 12.87
N PRO A 89 20.10 1.46 11.86
CA PRO A 89 21.55 1.48 12.03
C PRO A 89 22.09 2.85 12.45
N ASP A 90 22.83 2.90 13.56
CA ASP A 90 23.46 4.11 14.08
C ASP A 90 24.86 3.76 14.68
N PRO A 91 25.98 4.26 14.11
CA PRO A 91 26.04 5.14 12.94
C PRO A 91 25.56 4.44 11.65
N MET A 92 24.94 5.20 10.75
CA MET A 92 24.41 4.69 9.48
C MET A 92 25.55 4.24 8.55
N PRO A 93 25.61 2.96 8.14
CA PRO A 93 26.59 2.50 7.16
C PRO A 93 26.37 3.12 5.79
N LEU A 94 27.46 3.46 5.08
CA LEU A 94 27.42 4.16 3.80
C LEU A 94 26.66 3.38 2.73
N GLU A 95 26.81 2.05 2.74
CA GLU A 95 26.17 1.12 1.84
C GLU A 95 24.66 0.99 2.08
N LEU A 96 24.17 1.32 3.28
CA LEU A 96 22.74 1.28 3.64
C LEU A 96 22.07 2.65 3.55
N ALA A 97 22.84 3.74 3.60
CA ALA A 97 22.32 5.11 3.66
C ALA A 97 21.28 5.42 2.56
N PHE A 98 21.46 4.85 1.36
CA PHE A 98 20.53 5.05 0.25
C PHE A 98 19.11 4.52 0.53
N LEU A 99 18.95 3.47 1.35
CA LEU A 99 17.62 2.96 1.73
C LEU A 99 16.85 3.98 2.58
N PHE A 100 17.56 4.71 3.42
CA PHE A 100 17.00 5.70 4.35
C PHE A 100 17.06 7.13 3.80
N THR A 101 17.48 7.31 2.55
CA THR A 101 17.53 8.62 1.91
C THR A 101 16.15 9.00 1.42
N LYS A 102 15.76 10.26 1.65
CA LYS A 102 14.51 10.79 1.11
C LYS A 102 14.55 10.82 -0.42
N ILE A 103 13.43 10.53 -1.04
CA ILE A 103 13.29 10.71 -2.49
C ILE A 103 13.32 12.20 -2.83
N THR A 104 13.94 12.51 -3.96
CA THR A 104 14.03 13.87 -4.51
C THR A 104 12.69 14.31 -5.08
N PRO A 105 12.36 15.62 -5.11
CA PRO A 105 11.13 16.13 -5.73
C PRO A 105 10.90 15.62 -7.16
N GLU A 106 11.96 15.45 -7.95
CA GLU A 106 11.88 14.91 -9.31
C GLU A 106 11.44 13.44 -9.32
N GLN A 107 11.96 12.64 -8.39
CA GLN A 107 11.49 11.27 -8.18
C GLN A 107 10.03 11.26 -7.70
N MET A 108 9.62 12.26 -6.91
CA MET A 108 8.24 12.38 -6.44
C MET A 108 7.26 12.57 -7.60
N ILE A 109 7.54 13.55 -8.45
CA ILE A 109 6.76 13.85 -9.66
C ILE A 109 6.73 12.65 -10.60
N TYR A 110 7.88 11.99 -10.78
CA TYR A 110 7.99 10.82 -11.63
C TYR A 110 7.01 9.71 -11.23
N MET A 111 6.84 9.42 -9.93
CA MET A 111 5.94 8.34 -9.51
C MET A 111 4.47 8.66 -9.78
N TRP A 112 4.04 9.90 -9.53
CA TRP A 112 2.70 10.34 -9.88
C TRP A 112 2.46 10.30 -11.39
N ASN A 113 3.48 10.59 -12.21
CA ASN A 113 3.39 10.43 -13.66
C ASN A 113 3.27 8.96 -14.09
N VAL A 114 3.96 8.04 -13.41
CA VAL A 114 3.79 6.59 -13.65
C VAL A 114 2.36 6.17 -13.32
N LEU A 115 1.79 6.63 -12.22
CA LEU A 115 0.40 6.33 -11.87
C LEU A 115 -0.59 6.87 -12.93
N THR A 116 -0.41 8.12 -13.35
CA THR A 116 -1.19 8.70 -14.44
C THR A 116 -1.07 7.88 -15.73
N PHE A 117 0.14 7.43 -16.06
CA PHE A 117 0.38 6.61 -17.24
C PHE A 117 -0.35 5.26 -17.17
N ILE A 118 -0.34 4.59 -16.02
CA ILE A 118 -1.08 3.33 -15.82
C ILE A 118 -2.58 3.57 -16.01
N PHE A 119 -3.14 4.64 -15.45
CA PHE A 119 -4.54 5.00 -15.66
C PHE A 119 -4.88 5.24 -17.14
N CYS A 120 -4.06 6.03 -17.85
CA CYS A 120 -4.24 6.27 -19.28
C CYS A 120 -4.18 4.96 -20.08
N LEU A 121 -3.27 4.05 -19.71
CA LEU A 121 -3.15 2.73 -20.32
C LEU A 121 -4.40 1.88 -20.06
N GLN A 122 -4.93 1.84 -18.83
CA GLN A 122 -6.18 1.13 -18.52
C GLN A 122 -7.35 1.65 -19.37
N CYS A 123 -7.52 2.98 -19.46
CA CYS A 123 -8.52 3.59 -20.32
C CYS A 123 -8.35 3.17 -21.79
N LEU A 124 -7.12 3.23 -22.31
CA LEU A 124 -6.81 2.82 -23.68
C LEU A 124 -7.11 1.34 -23.92
N MET A 125 -6.81 0.46 -22.96
CA MET A 125 -7.11 -0.97 -23.05
C MET A 125 -8.62 -1.24 -23.11
N ILE A 126 -9.42 -0.53 -22.31
CA ILE A 126 -10.89 -0.63 -22.34
C ILE A 126 -11.42 -0.17 -23.70
N ILE A 127 -10.95 0.96 -24.22
CA ILE A 127 -11.34 1.47 -25.55
C ILE A 127 -10.95 0.48 -26.65
N THR A 128 -9.72 -0.06 -26.58
CA THR A 128 -9.21 -1.05 -27.55
C THR A 128 -10.02 -2.35 -27.50
N TYR A 129 -10.43 -2.79 -26.31
CA TYR A 129 -11.31 -3.94 -26.15
C TYR A 129 -12.68 -3.72 -26.78
N CYS A 130 -13.28 -2.53 -26.60
CA CYS A 130 -14.51 -2.16 -27.29
C CYS A 130 -14.33 -2.20 -28.82
N ALA A 131 -13.26 -1.59 -29.35
CA ALA A 131 -12.95 -1.62 -30.78
C ALA A 131 -12.73 -3.04 -31.32
N ALA A 132 -12.05 -3.91 -30.56
CA ALA A 132 -11.84 -5.30 -30.91
C ALA A 132 -13.16 -6.07 -31.00
N LEU A 133 -14.08 -5.88 -30.05
CA LEU A 133 -15.41 -6.49 -30.09
C LEU A 133 -16.28 -5.96 -31.23
N ALA A 134 -16.16 -4.67 -31.58
CA ALA A 134 -16.86 -4.09 -32.72
C ALA A 134 -16.34 -4.66 -34.05
N THR A 135 -15.04 -4.93 -34.14
CA THR A 135 -14.39 -5.43 -35.37
C THR A 135 -14.54 -6.95 -35.52
N PHE A 136 -14.49 -7.69 -34.41
CA PHE A 136 -14.50 -9.16 -34.39
C PHE A 136 -15.61 -9.70 -33.45
N PRO A 137 -16.89 -9.42 -33.75
CA PRO A 137 -18.00 -9.77 -32.84
C PRO A 137 -18.12 -11.28 -32.57
N GLU A 138 -17.80 -12.12 -33.56
CA GLU A 138 -17.80 -13.59 -33.43
C GLU A 138 -16.66 -14.12 -32.54
N SER A 139 -15.63 -13.31 -32.29
CA SER A 139 -14.45 -13.69 -31.50
C SER A 139 -14.50 -13.17 -30.06
N PHE A 140 -15.71 -13.09 -29.48
CA PHE A 140 -15.94 -12.53 -28.14
C PHE A 140 -14.94 -13.04 -27.10
N TRP A 141 -14.79 -14.35 -26.96
CA TRP A 141 -13.92 -14.95 -25.95
C TRP A 141 -12.45 -14.62 -26.17
N THR A 142 -11.98 -14.66 -27.42
CA THR A 142 -10.60 -14.31 -27.75
C THR A 142 -10.32 -12.85 -27.42
N CYS A 143 -11.18 -11.92 -27.87
CA CYS A 143 -11.05 -10.50 -27.54
C CYS A 143 -11.10 -10.25 -26.03
N THR A 144 -12.02 -10.92 -25.32
CA THR A 144 -12.18 -10.78 -23.87
C THR A 144 -10.96 -11.28 -23.12
N LEU A 145 -10.40 -12.44 -23.47
CA LEU A 145 -9.23 -13.00 -22.79
C LEU A 145 -7.96 -12.20 -23.08
N CYS A 146 -7.78 -11.76 -24.34
CA CYS A 146 -6.66 -10.89 -24.73
C CYS A 146 -6.72 -9.51 -24.06
N PHE A 147 -7.90 -9.04 -23.67
CA PHE A 147 -8.06 -7.85 -22.84
C PHE A 147 -7.88 -8.16 -21.34
N ALA A 148 -8.63 -9.12 -20.82
CA ALA A 148 -8.81 -9.33 -19.39
C ALA A 148 -7.52 -9.74 -18.68
N VAL A 149 -6.70 -10.61 -19.29
CA VAL A 149 -5.46 -11.08 -18.67
C VAL A 149 -4.44 -9.94 -18.54
N PRO A 150 -4.09 -9.20 -19.62
CA PRO A 150 -3.25 -8.00 -19.48
C PRO A 150 -3.87 -6.93 -18.59
N PHE A 151 -5.19 -6.71 -18.65
CA PHE A 151 -5.85 -5.66 -17.87
C PHE A 151 -5.77 -5.95 -16.36
N ALA A 152 -6.06 -7.19 -15.95
CA ALA A 152 -5.88 -7.63 -14.56
C ALA A 152 -4.43 -7.45 -14.11
N TYR A 153 -3.46 -7.78 -14.96
CA TYR A 153 -2.05 -7.56 -14.66
C TYR A 153 -1.72 -6.08 -14.47
N ILE A 154 -2.25 -5.19 -15.32
CA ILE A 154 -2.11 -3.73 -15.18
C ILE A 154 -2.75 -3.21 -13.89
N CYS A 155 -3.90 -3.74 -13.47
CA CYS A 155 -4.49 -3.44 -12.17
C CYS A 155 -3.61 -3.89 -11.00
N ILE A 156 -2.91 -5.03 -11.10
CA ILE A 156 -1.87 -5.40 -10.13
C ILE A 156 -0.77 -4.33 -10.11
N GLN A 157 -0.33 -3.87 -11.28
CA GLN A 157 0.71 -2.84 -11.35
C GLN A 157 0.27 -1.53 -10.69
N GLN A 158 -1.01 -1.16 -10.83
CA GLN A 158 -1.61 0.03 -10.24
C GLN A 158 -1.39 0.04 -8.72
N ILE A 159 -1.84 -1.01 -8.01
CA ILE A 159 -1.76 -1.07 -6.54
C ILE A 159 -0.32 -0.97 -6.03
N TYR A 160 0.65 -1.60 -6.70
CA TYR A 160 2.05 -1.45 -6.29
C TYR A 160 2.56 -0.01 -6.46
N ILE A 161 2.08 0.73 -7.46
CA ILE A 161 2.43 2.16 -7.61
C ILE A 161 1.64 3.01 -6.62
N ASP A 162 0.38 2.70 -6.34
CA ASP A 162 -0.39 3.35 -5.27
C ASP A 162 0.36 3.20 -3.93
N HIS A 163 0.85 2.01 -3.61
CA HIS A 163 1.67 1.75 -2.43
C HIS A 163 2.96 2.60 -2.43
N ASP A 164 3.68 2.65 -3.56
CA ASP A 164 4.88 3.48 -3.73
C ASP A 164 4.56 4.97 -3.42
N VAL A 165 3.49 5.52 -3.99
CA VAL A 165 3.14 6.93 -3.78
C VAL A 165 2.54 7.19 -2.40
N MET A 166 1.79 6.26 -1.78
CA MET A 166 1.29 6.42 -0.41
C MET A 166 2.42 6.64 0.59
N HIS A 167 3.53 5.91 0.46
CA HIS A 167 4.68 6.03 1.34
C HIS A 167 5.63 7.16 0.99
N GLY A 168 5.98 7.32 -0.29
CA GLY A 168 7.01 8.28 -0.68
C GLY A 168 6.46 9.68 -0.93
N VAL A 169 5.23 9.78 -1.46
CA VAL A 169 4.68 11.00 -2.07
C VAL A 169 3.18 11.05 -1.92
N THR A 170 2.75 11.01 -0.67
CA THR A 170 1.34 10.81 -0.30
C THR A 170 0.39 11.79 -1.00
N PHE A 171 0.84 13.02 -1.25
CA PHE A 171 0.03 14.03 -1.88
C PHE A 171 0.37 14.22 -3.36
N PRO A 172 -0.62 14.19 -4.27
CA PRO A 172 -0.38 14.35 -5.70
C PRO A 172 0.11 15.73 -6.07
N VAL A 173 0.82 15.77 -7.20
CA VAL A 173 1.26 17.02 -7.85
C VAL A 173 0.03 17.81 -8.30
N TYR A 174 -0.95 17.15 -8.92
CA TYR A 174 -2.19 17.76 -9.38
C TYR A 174 -3.41 17.17 -8.70
N GLU A 175 -4.40 18.01 -8.37
CA GLU A 175 -5.60 17.58 -7.63
C GLU A 175 -6.33 16.43 -8.32
N PHE A 176 -6.40 16.41 -9.66
CA PHE A 176 -7.13 15.36 -10.37
C PHE A 176 -6.53 13.96 -10.17
N GLN A 177 -5.24 13.86 -9.85
CA GLN A 177 -4.55 12.57 -9.77
C GLN A 177 -5.06 11.71 -8.62
N LYS A 178 -5.67 12.31 -7.60
CA LYS A 178 -6.29 11.58 -6.49
C LYS A 178 -7.54 10.79 -6.91
N PHE A 179 -8.14 11.10 -8.06
CA PHE A 179 -9.32 10.41 -8.57
C PHE A 179 -8.97 9.25 -9.52
N ILE A 180 -7.69 9.08 -9.86
CA ILE A 180 -7.22 8.08 -10.84
C ILE A 180 -6.33 7.00 -10.21
N THR A 181 -6.26 6.96 -8.87
CA THR A 181 -5.47 5.99 -8.10
C THR A 181 -6.04 4.58 -8.24
N HIS A 182 -7.36 4.42 -8.11
CA HIS A 182 -8.01 3.11 -8.22
C HIS A 182 -9.43 3.19 -8.80
N PRO A 183 -9.69 3.94 -9.89
CA PRO A 183 -11.05 4.23 -10.36
C PRO A 183 -11.80 3.00 -10.90
N PHE A 184 -11.06 1.97 -11.35
CA PHE A 184 -11.65 0.72 -11.86
C PHE A 184 -11.67 -0.41 -10.83
N SER A 185 -11.24 -0.14 -9.59
CA SER A 185 -11.28 -1.15 -8.52
C SER A 185 -12.71 -1.56 -8.18
N ASP A 186 -13.65 -0.62 -8.20
CA ASP A 186 -15.06 -0.85 -7.94
C ASP A 186 -15.91 0.33 -8.46
N PHE A 187 -17.24 0.21 -8.43
CA PHE A 187 -18.15 1.30 -8.77
C PHE A 187 -18.19 2.39 -7.69
N ILE A 188 -17.89 2.00 -6.46
CA ILE A 188 -17.82 2.86 -5.29
C ILE A 188 -16.57 2.45 -4.52
N SER A 189 -15.70 3.41 -4.23
CA SER A 189 -14.42 3.12 -3.57
C SER A 189 -14.04 4.24 -2.60
N LEU A 190 -13.04 3.95 -1.74
CA LEU A 190 -12.48 4.95 -0.84
C LEU A 190 -11.83 6.10 -1.63
N PRO A 191 -12.07 7.37 -1.27
CA PRO A 191 -11.27 8.48 -1.77
C PRO A 191 -9.79 8.32 -1.40
N TRP A 192 -8.89 8.87 -2.21
CA TRP A 192 -7.44 8.81 -1.98
C TRP A 192 -7.03 9.20 -0.55
N GLU A 193 -7.56 10.31 -0.03
CA GLU A 193 -7.20 10.76 1.32
C GLU A 193 -7.62 9.76 2.40
N GLU A 194 -8.79 9.12 2.26
CA GLU A 194 -9.25 8.10 3.20
C GLU A 194 -8.51 6.78 3.03
N PHE A 195 -8.11 6.43 1.80
CA PHE A 195 -7.27 5.28 1.52
C PHE A 195 -5.85 5.44 2.10
N VAL A 196 -5.27 6.64 2.00
CA VAL A 196 -4.01 6.97 2.69
C VAL A 196 -4.16 6.88 4.21
N LEU A 197 -5.28 7.37 4.76
CA LEU A 197 -5.52 7.31 6.21
C LEU A 197 -5.62 5.88 6.70
N GLU A 198 -6.36 5.06 5.97
CA GLU A 198 -6.48 3.64 6.24
C GLU A 198 -5.11 2.96 6.19
N HIS A 199 -4.35 3.17 5.11
CA HIS A 199 -3.02 2.59 4.98
C HIS A 199 -2.03 3.09 6.05
N ALA A 200 -2.07 4.38 6.40
CA ALA A 200 -1.23 4.94 7.46
C ALA A 200 -1.59 4.36 8.84
N ARG A 201 -2.87 4.05 9.06
CA ARG A 201 -3.38 3.37 10.24
C ARG A 201 -2.90 1.93 10.27
N HIS A 202 -2.99 1.22 9.15
CA HIS A 202 -2.43 -0.12 8.99
C HIS A 202 -0.97 -0.13 9.42
N HIS A 203 -0.13 0.82 9.01
CA HIS A 203 1.26 0.90 9.48
C HIS A 203 1.41 1.18 10.98
N ALA A 204 0.50 1.99 11.54
CA ALA A 204 0.49 2.29 12.96
C ALA A 204 0.06 1.07 13.81
N SER A 205 -0.78 0.17 13.27
CA SER A 205 -1.20 -1.10 13.90
C SER A 205 -0.28 -2.28 13.55
N THR A 206 0.35 -2.29 12.38
CA THR A 206 1.06 -3.46 11.80
C THR A 206 2.31 -3.86 12.57
N VAL A 207 2.87 -2.93 13.35
CA VAL A 207 3.94 -3.25 14.29
C VAL A 207 3.49 -4.33 15.28
N ASP A 208 2.23 -4.31 15.70
CA ASP A 208 1.63 -5.35 16.52
C ASP A 208 1.27 -6.60 15.68
N LEU A 209 1.09 -6.50 14.37
CA LEU A 209 0.76 -7.63 13.48
C LEU A 209 1.98 -8.48 13.11
N LEU A 210 3.03 -7.85 12.61
CA LEU A 210 4.24 -8.52 12.13
C LEU A 210 5.17 -8.99 13.25
N ILE A 211 4.96 -8.48 14.46
CA ILE A 211 5.79 -8.83 15.60
C ILE A 211 4.93 -9.51 16.64
N GLN A 212 3.69 -9.10 16.87
CA GLN A 212 2.95 -9.57 18.05
C GLN A 212 1.76 -10.47 17.68
N GLY A 213 1.22 -10.35 16.46
CA GLY A 213 0.05 -11.10 16.01
C GLY A 213 -1.28 -10.62 16.63
N GLU A 214 -1.38 -9.39 17.13
CA GLU A 214 -2.61 -8.83 17.70
C GLU A 214 -3.09 -7.54 17.02
N PHE A 215 -4.41 -7.37 16.95
CA PHE A 215 -5.08 -6.28 16.22
C PHE A 215 -5.56 -5.14 17.12
N GLY A 216 -5.16 -3.91 16.79
CA GLY A 216 -5.89 -2.66 17.06
C GLY A 216 -7.27 -2.65 16.41
N TRP A 217 -8.12 -1.64 16.60
CA TRP A 217 -9.23 -1.45 15.65
C TRP A 217 -8.55 -1.18 14.31
N ASP A 218 -8.72 -2.10 13.37
CA ASP A 218 -8.13 -2.14 12.05
C ASP A 218 -9.29 -2.46 11.11
N PRO A 219 -9.52 -1.75 10.00
CA PRO A 219 -10.51 -2.16 9.01
C PRO A 219 -10.24 -3.58 8.49
N GLU A 220 -8.98 -4.03 8.53
CA GLU A 220 -8.64 -5.41 8.24
C GLU A 220 -8.99 -6.37 9.39
N GLU A 221 -9.35 -5.92 10.60
CA GLU A 221 -9.75 -6.76 11.74
C GLU A 221 -10.87 -7.72 11.36
N PHE A 222 -11.77 -7.35 10.44
CA PHE A 222 -12.76 -8.27 9.90
C PHE A 222 -12.13 -9.34 8.99
N HIS A 223 -11.25 -8.98 8.05
CA HIS A 223 -10.46 -9.94 7.26
C HIS A 223 -9.64 -10.88 8.13
N TYR A 224 -9.04 -10.35 9.18
CA TYR A 224 -8.27 -11.11 10.11
C TYR A 224 -9.12 -11.88 11.10
N ALA A 225 -10.32 -11.45 11.47
CA ALA A 225 -11.27 -12.29 12.21
C ALA A 225 -11.76 -13.47 11.36
N LEU A 226 -11.74 -13.33 10.03
CA LEU A 226 -11.94 -14.45 9.11
C LEU A 226 -10.70 -15.36 9.04
N GLN A 227 -9.47 -14.83 9.16
CA GLN A 227 -8.22 -15.59 9.02
C GLN A 227 -7.67 -16.17 10.34
N GLN A 228 -7.75 -15.41 11.42
CA GLN A 228 -7.51 -15.84 12.78
C GLN A 228 -8.75 -16.61 13.21
N TRP A 229 -8.58 -17.91 13.43
CA TRP A 229 -8.95 -18.65 14.63
C TRP A 229 -9.08 -20.12 14.26
N ALA A 230 -8.27 -20.90 14.97
CA ALA A 230 -7.82 -22.27 14.71
C ALA A 230 -6.82 -22.40 13.55
N GLY A 231 -5.58 -22.72 13.93
CA GLY A 231 -4.73 -23.50 13.05
C GLY A 231 -5.43 -24.83 12.67
N PRO A 232 -4.86 -25.60 11.74
CA PRO A 232 -5.46 -26.85 11.23
C PRO A 232 -5.77 -27.91 12.31
N MET A 233 -5.38 -27.68 13.57
CA MET A 233 -5.57 -28.54 14.74
C MET A 233 -6.33 -27.86 15.90
N GLY A 234 -6.89 -26.67 15.72
CA GLY A 234 -7.64 -25.95 16.76
C GLY A 234 -9.14 -26.29 16.80
N PRO A 235 -9.87 -25.93 17.87
CA PRO A 235 -11.30 -26.23 18.03
C PRO A 235 -12.21 -25.60 16.95
N ASN A 236 -11.70 -24.62 16.20
CA ASN A 236 -12.39 -23.96 15.09
C ASN A 236 -11.81 -24.31 13.70
N TRP A 237 -11.11 -25.44 13.54
CA TRP A 237 -10.40 -25.81 12.29
C TRP A 237 -11.29 -25.76 11.03
N TYR A 238 -12.60 -25.98 11.16
CA TYR A 238 -13.55 -25.86 10.05
C TYR A 238 -13.69 -24.42 9.55
N LYS A 239 -13.45 -23.41 10.39
CA LYS A 239 -13.43 -22.00 9.97
C LYS A 239 -12.26 -21.73 9.03
N TYR A 240 -11.09 -22.32 9.28
CA TYR A 240 -9.94 -22.27 8.37
C TYR A 240 -10.30 -22.78 6.96
N LEU A 241 -11.11 -23.84 6.86
CA LEU A 241 -11.62 -24.36 5.58
C LEU A 241 -12.71 -23.49 4.95
N LEU A 242 -13.46 -22.73 5.76
CA LEU A 242 -14.55 -21.86 5.31
C LEU A 242 -14.07 -20.42 4.99
N THR A 243 -12.90 -20.00 5.46
CA THR A 243 -12.44 -18.62 5.29
C THR A 243 -11.23 -18.53 4.38
N VAL A 244 -10.21 -19.38 4.52
CA VAL A 244 -8.96 -19.27 3.73
C VAL A 244 -9.17 -19.49 2.22
N PRO A 245 -9.91 -20.53 1.76
CA PRO A 245 -10.20 -20.70 0.34
C PRO A 245 -11.12 -19.62 -0.24
N TRP A 246 -11.89 -18.94 0.62
CA TRP A 246 -12.86 -17.92 0.24
C TRP A 246 -12.30 -16.50 0.25
N ILE A 247 -11.12 -16.27 0.85
CA ILE A 247 -10.42 -14.98 0.82
C ILE A 247 -10.36 -14.39 -0.60
N PRO A 248 -9.94 -15.13 -1.66
CA PRO A 248 -9.94 -14.59 -3.02
C PRO A 248 -11.33 -14.16 -3.50
N VAL A 249 -12.37 -14.90 -3.10
CA VAL A 249 -13.77 -14.63 -3.47
C VAL A 249 -14.30 -13.41 -2.72
N ILE A 250 -13.98 -13.29 -1.44
CA ILE A 250 -14.37 -12.18 -0.57
C ILE A 250 -13.71 -10.88 -1.05
N HIS A 251 -12.41 -10.91 -1.34
CA HIS A 251 -11.71 -9.78 -1.96
C HIS A 251 -12.31 -9.46 -3.32
N PHE A 252 -12.67 -10.47 -4.13
CA PHE A 252 -13.34 -10.25 -5.42
C PHE A 252 -14.67 -9.50 -5.28
N PHE A 253 -15.40 -9.66 -4.17
CA PHE A 253 -16.71 -9.02 -3.95
C PHE A 253 -16.72 -7.64 -3.29
N GLY A 254 -15.59 -7.12 -2.84
CA GLY A 254 -15.49 -5.69 -2.47
C GLY A 254 -14.72 -5.47 -1.18
N LEU A 255 -14.38 -6.55 -0.50
CA LEU A 255 -13.71 -6.50 0.78
C LEU A 255 -12.20 -6.56 0.51
N ASN A 256 -11.67 -5.51 -0.10
CA ASN A 256 -10.24 -5.25 -0.27
C ASN A 256 -10.08 -3.73 -0.14
N ASP A 257 -8.89 -3.21 0.12
CA ASP A 257 -8.71 -1.83 0.60
C ASP A 257 -9.24 -0.75 -0.36
N THR A 258 -9.42 -1.14 -1.64
CA THR A 258 -9.98 -0.28 -2.69
C THR A 258 -11.45 -0.57 -3.04
N GLY A 259 -12.04 -1.64 -2.50
CA GLY A 259 -13.35 -2.14 -2.87
C GLY A 259 -14.51 -1.51 -2.09
N PHE A 260 -15.73 -1.72 -2.61
CA PHE A 260 -16.93 -1.10 -2.04
C PHE A 260 -17.28 -1.60 -0.64
N LEU A 261 -17.19 -2.90 -0.39
CA LEU A 261 -17.56 -3.46 0.93
C LEU A 261 -16.60 -2.94 2.02
N PHE A 262 -15.32 -2.82 1.69
CA PHE A 262 -14.34 -2.22 2.59
C PHE A 262 -14.59 -0.72 2.78
N ALA A 263 -14.92 0.02 1.72
CA ALA A 263 -15.30 1.42 1.83
C ALA A 263 -16.51 1.64 2.75
N LEU A 264 -17.52 0.76 2.67
CA LEU A 264 -18.65 0.78 3.60
C LEU A 264 -18.22 0.53 5.04
N GLU A 265 -17.38 -0.48 5.27
CA GLU A 265 -16.84 -0.79 6.59
C GLU A 265 -16.12 0.41 7.21
N TRP A 266 -15.25 1.04 6.43
CA TRP A 266 -14.57 2.28 6.81
C TRP A 266 -15.56 3.42 7.12
N TRP A 267 -16.54 3.67 6.24
CA TRP A 267 -17.51 4.77 6.39
C TRP A 267 -18.50 4.58 7.54
N MET A 268 -18.73 3.35 7.99
CA MET A 268 -19.54 3.08 9.18
C MET A 268 -18.87 3.54 10.47
N SER A 269 -17.56 3.71 10.45
CA SER A 269 -16.76 3.98 11.65
C SER A 269 -15.97 5.28 11.58
N PHE A 270 -15.65 5.76 10.38
CA PHE A 270 -14.93 7.01 10.14
C PHE A 270 -15.77 8.04 9.37
N PRO A 271 -15.71 9.34 9.73
CA PRO A 271 -15.09 9.89 10.93
C PRO A 271 -15.89 9.54 12.20
N GLU A 272 -15.19 9.48 13.32
CA GLU A 272 -15.84 9.17 14.60
C GLU A 272 -16.79 10.26 15.05
N ALA A 273 -17.82 9.85 15.79
CA ALA A 273 -18.62 10.79 16.56
C ALA A 273 -17.73 11.55 17.56
N ASP A 274 -18.08 12.81 17.83
CA ASP A 274 -17.37 13.60 18.84
C ASP A 274 -17.51 12.97 20.24
N ALA A 275 -16.78 13.50 21.22
CA ALA A 275 -16.79 12.99 22.59
C ALA A 275 -18.20 12.98 23.25
N SER A 276 -19.17 13.71 22.69
CA SER A 276 -20.57 13.73 23.15
C SER A 276 -21.48 12.75 22.40
N GLY A 277 -20.92 11.93 21.50
CA GLY A 277 -21.65 10.99 20.65
C GLY A 277 -22.37 11.65 19.47
N LYS A 278 -22.07 12.93 19.17
CA LYS A 278 -22.67 13.63 18.03
C LYS A 278 -21.84 13.42 16.77
N CYS A 279 -22.48 13.59 15.61
CA CYS A 279 -21.81 13.53 14.31
C CYS A 279 -20.56 14.42 14.28
N ASN A 280 -19.46 13.91 13.71
CA ASN A 280 -18.23 14.65 13.52
C ASN A 280 -18.51 16.01 12.83
N LYS A 281 -17.94 17.10 13.36
CA LYS A 281 -18.17 18.46 12.83
C LYS A 281 -17.71 18.61 11.38
N GLU A 282 -16.70 17.85 10.96
CA GLU A 282 -16.16 17.88 9.61
C GLU A 282 -16.87 16.90 8.66
N PHE A 283 -17.80 16.06 9.15
CA PHE A 283 -18.46 15.06 8.32
C PHE A 283 -19.14 15.69 7.09
N TRP A 284 -20.00 16.68 7.30
CA TRP A 284 -20.77 17.30 6.23
C TRP A 284 -19.99 18.34 5.42
N THR A 285 -18.93 18.91 5.99
CA THR A 285 -18.17 20.02 5.37
C THR A 285 -16.92 19.53 4.64
N LYS A 286 -16.33 18.41 5.05
CA LYS A 286 -15.09 17.85 4.49
C LYS A 286 -15.29 16.45 3.93
N TRP A 287 -15.69 15.48 4.76
CA TRP A 287 -15.66 14.06 4.39
C TRP A 287 -16.73 13.69 3.37
N MET A 288 -17.98 14.04 3.61
CA MET A 288 -19.08 13.74 2.70
C MET A 288 -18.89 14.40 1.31
N PRO A 289 -18.53 15.69 1.20
CA PRO A 289 -18.22 16.29 -0.10
C PRO A 289 -17.06 15.59 -0.84
N ARG A 290 -16.00 15.17 -0.13
CA ARG A 290 -14.89 14.42 -0.73
C ARG A 290 -15.34 13.07 -1.27
N ARG A 291 -16.10 12.30 -0.48
CA ARG A 291 -16.69 11.01 -0.88
C ARG A 291 -17.58 11.17 -2.11
N VAL A 292 -18.46 12.17 -2.12
CA VAL A 292 -19.36 12.44 -3.25
C VAL A 292 -18.56 12.83 -4.49
N LYS A 293 -17.58 13.74 -4.38
CA LYS A 293 -16.75 14.17 -5.52
C LYS A 293 -15.97 12.99 -6.12
N HIS A 294 -15.34 12.17 -5.28
CA HIS A 294 -14.62 10.97 -5.71
C HIS A 294 -15.54 9.99 -6.43
N ASN A 295 -16.62 9.59 -5.78
CA ASN A 295 -17.53 8.60 -6.34
C ASN A 295 -18.28 9.13 -7.57
N ALA A 296 -18.51 10.43 -7.71
CA ALA A 296 -19.03 11.01 -8.95
C ALA A 296 -18.05 10.84 -10.12
N VAL A 297 -16.74 10.99 -9.89
CA VAL A 297 -15.72 10.73 -10.93
C VAL A 297 -15.65 9.24 -11.27
N VAL A 298 -15.61 8.37 -10.25
CA VAL A 298 -15.59 6.90 -10.45
C VAL A 298 -16.84 6.42 -11.21
N LEU A 299 -18.03 6.84 -10.79
CA LEU A 299 -19.28 6.52 -11.49
C LEU A 299 -19.33 7.12 -12.90
N GLY A 300 -18.75 8.32 -13.10
CA GLY A 300 -18.60 8.91 -14.43
C GLY A 300 -17.73 8.05 -15.36
N LEU A 301 -16.61 7.52 -14.86
CA LEU A 301 -15.76 6.60 -15.61
C LEU A 301 -16.50 5.29 -15.94
N TRP A 302 -17.21 4.71 -14.97
CA TRP A 302 -18.04 3.52 -15.21
C TRP A 302 -19.21 3.78 -16.16
N ALA A 303 -19.78 4.99 -16.17
CA ALA A 303 -20.77 5.39 -17.15
C ALA A 303 -20.16 5.44 -18.56
N CYS A 304 -18.92 5.91 -18.72
CA CYS A 304 -18.19 5.81 -19.99
C CYS A 304 -18.00 4.35 -20.42
N VAL A 305 -17.60 3.46 -19.51
CA VAL A 305 -17.48 2.01 -19.79
C VAL A 305 -18.84 1.44 -20.21
N TRP A 306 -19.92 1.81 -19.53
CA TRP A 306 -21.27 1.40 -19.88
C TRP A 306 -21.64 1.84 -21.30
N LEU A 307 -21.42 3.11 -21.65
CA LEU A 307 -21.71 3.67 -22.96
C LEU A 307 -20.88 3.00 -24.06
N LEU A 308 -19.62 2.65 -23.81
CA LEU A 308 -18.81 1.85 -24.73
C LEU A 308 -19.45 0.49 -25.03
N GLY A 309 -20.15 -0.09 -24.05
CA GLY A 309 -20.91 -1.32 -24.22
C GLY A 309 -22.20 -1.21 -25.04
N THR A 310 -22.54 -0.02 -25.56
CA THR A 310 -23.83 0.27 -26.19
C THR A 310 -23.69 0.58 -27.66
N TRP A 311 -23.76 1.85 -28.04
CA TRP A 311 -23.72 2.32 -29.43
C TRP A 311 -22.51 1.77 -30.19
N PRO A 312 -21.25 1.81 -29.71
CA PRO A 312 -20.12 1.28 -30.47
C PRO A 312 -20.24 -0.21 -30.83
N LEU A 313 -21.01 -0.97 -30.06
CA LEU A 313 -21.24 -2.40 -30.26
C LEU A 313 -22.62 -2.71 -30.86
N GLY A 314 -23.38 -1.70 -31.30
CA GLY A 314 -24.74 -1.86 -31.84
C GLY A 314 -25.77 -2.32 -30.81
N ARG A 315 -25.53 -2.09 -29.51
CA ARG A 315 -26.40 -2.55 -28.40
C ARG A 315 -27.22 -1.38 -27.82
N PRO A 316 -28.46 -1.63 -27.37
CA PRO A 316 -29.25 -0.60 -26.68
C PRO A 316 -28.63 -0.23 -25.33
N LEU A 317 -28.98 0.96 -24.81
CA LEU A 317 -28.46 1.46 -23.53
C LEU A 317 -28.65 0.47 -22.36
N SER A 318 -29.76 -0.29 -22.35
CA SER A 318 -30.04 -1.31 -21.33
C SER A 318 -29.08 -2.50 -21.33
N GLN A 319 -28.24 -2.65 -22.35
CA GLN A 319 -27.29 -3.75 -22.50
C GLN A 319 -25.82 -3.36 -22.27
N GLY A 320 -25.54 -2.12 -21.84
CA GLY A 320 -24.16 -1.68 -21.55
C GLY A 320 -23.46 -2.55 -20.49
N TRP A 321 -24.22 -3.10 -19.54
CA TRP A 321 -23.71 -4.05 -18.53
C TRP A 321 -22.94 -5.24 -19.13
N ARG A 322 -23.26 -5.67 -20.35
CA ARG A 322 -22.59 -6.81 -21.00
C ARG A 322 -21.12 -6.54 -21.31
N PHE A 323 -20.74 -5.26 -21.45
CA PHE A 323 -19.35 -4.83 -21.61
C PHE A 323 -18.73 -4.47 -20.27
N VAL A 324 -19.51 -3.85 -19.37
CA VAL A 324 -19.07 -3.55 -18.01
C VAL A 324 -18.67 -4.82 -17.27
N LEU A 325 -19.42 -5.91 -17.40
CA LEU A 325 -19.17 -7.18 -16.71
C LEU A 325 -17.75 -7.74 -16.92
N PRO A 326 -17.27 -7.96 -18.16
CA PRO A 326 -15.89 -8.42 -18.36
C PRO A 326 -14.83 -7.41 -17.89
N VAL A 327 -15.10 -6.10 -18.02
CA VAL A 327 -14.17 -5.05 -17.53
C VAL A 327 -14.06 -5.07 -16.01
N THR A 328 -15.20 -5.10 -15.29
CA THR A 328 -15.20 -5.19 -13.83
C THR A 328 -14.61 -6.52 -13.38
N CYS A 329 -14.97 -7.67 -13.95
CA CYS A 329 -14.38 -8.94 -13.55
C CYS A 329 -12.84 -8.95 -13.71
N ALA A 330 -12.31 -8.44 -14.82
CA ALA A 330 -10.86 -8.33 -15.02
C ALA A 330 -10.21 -7.40 -13.99
N ALA A 331 -10.81 -6.23 -13.74
CA ALA A 331 -10.33 -5.28 -12.75
C ALA A 331 -10.33 -5.90 -11.34
N ARG A 332 -11.46 -6.47 -10.92
CA ARG A 332 -11.66 -7.11 -9.61
C ARG A 332 -10.65 -8.22 -9.39
N VAL A 333 -10.36 -9.07 -10.40
CA VAL A 333 -9.29 -10.07 -10.31
C VAL A 333 -7.95 -9.39 -10.03
N GLY A 334 -7.55 -8.39 -10.82
CA GLY A 334 -6.26 -7.73 -10.66
C GLY A 334 -6.08 -7.02 -9.31
N PHE A 335 -7.02 -6.15 -8.95
CA PHE A 335 -7.01 -5.44 -7.66
C PHE A 335 -7.05 -6.40 -6.47
N SER A 336 -7.91 -7.42 -6.50
CA SER A 336 -8.01 -8.40 -5.40
C SER A 336 -6.74 -9.22 -5.25
N LEU A 337 -6.12 -9.65 -6.36
CA LEU A 337 -4.86 -10.39 -6.31
C LEU A 337 -3.74 -9.53 -5.71
N ALA A 338 -3.65 -8.26 -6.10
CA ALA A 338 -2.62 -7.36 -5.56
C ALA A 338 -2.74 -7.20 -4.04
N TRP A 339 -3.95 -6.91 -3.56
CA TRP A 339 -4.22 -6.79 -2.12
C TRP A 339 -3.96 -8.09 -1.38
N MET A 340 -4.48 -9.22 -1.87
CA MET A 340 -4.25 -10.52 -1.26
C MET A 340 -2.75 -10.84 -1.12
N PHE A 341 -1.92 -10.44 -2.09
CA PHE A 341 -0.47 -10.63 -2.00
C PHE A 341 0.21 -9.63 -1.04
N ILE A 342 -0.24 -8.38 -0.98
CA ILE A 342 0.41 -7.30 -0.20
C ILE A 342 -0.05 -7.24 1.26
N THR A 343 -1.32 -7.56 1.57
CA THR A 343 -1.87 -7.42 2.92
C THR A 343 -2.10 -8.75 3.62
N ASN A 344 -2.43 -9.81 2.89
CA ASN A 344 -2.69 -11.11 3.53
C ASN A 344 -1.50 -12.06 3.46
N PHE A 345 -0.91 -12.23 2.28
CA PHE A 345 0.14 -13.24 2.09
C PHE A 345 1.43 -12.88 2.84
N THR A 346 1.92 -11.66 2.64
CA THR A 346 3.13 -11.08 3.25
C THR A 346 3.06 -10.97 4.78
N HIS A 347 1.88 -10.73 5.33
CA HIS A 347 1.65 -10.66 6.78
C HIS A 347 1.37 -12.03 7.41
N SER A 348 1.19 -13.08 6.61
CA SER A 348 0.83 -14.39 7.12
C SER A 348 1.99 -15.09 7.87
N LEU A 349 1.65 -15.82 8.94
CA LEU A 349 2.62 -16.67 9.66
C LEU A 349 3.28 -17.72 8.76
N PRO A 350 2.57 -18.43 7.85
CA PRO A 350 3.21 -19.38 6.94
C PRO A 350 4.27 -18.76 6.04
N TRP A 351 4.01 -17.57 5.50
CA TRP A 351 5.01 -16.85 4.69
C TRP A 351 6.24 -16.47 5.51
N ASN A 352 6.04 -15.92 6.70
CA ASN A 352 7.14 -15.55 7.58
C ASN A 352 7.98 -16.76 8.03
N LYS A 353 7.34 -17.90 8.31
CA LYS A 353 8.04 -19.17 8.57
C LYS A 353 8.79 -19.70 7.35
N PHE A 354 8.23 -19.54 6.15
CA PHE A 354 8.94 -19.88 4.92
C PHE A 354 10.21 -19.04 4.76
N LEU A 355 10.14 -17.74 5.04
CA LEU A 355 11.28 -16.81 5.00
C LEU A 355 12.40 -17.16 6.00
N GLU A 356 12.12 -17.92 7.06
CA GLU A 356 13.16 -18.37 8.01
C GLU A 356 14.14 -19.38 7.42
N ASN A 357 13.70 -20.17 6.43
CA ASN A 357 14.48 -21.28 5.91
C ASN A 357 15.61 -20.82 4.99
N ASP A 358 15.50 -19.62 4.43
CA ASP A 358 16.57 -18.96 3.70
C ASP A 358 16.56 -17.46 4.05
N PRO A 359 17.31 -17.06 5.09
CA PRO A 359 17.38 -15.67 5.53
C PRO A 359 17.95 -14.71 4.48
N ALA A 360 18.76 -15.22 3.55
CA ALA A 360 19.26 -14.46 2.40
C ALA A 360 18.27 -14.45 1.23
N ARG A 361 17.18 -15.23 1.32
CA ARG A 361 16.01 -15.23 0.44
C ARG A 361 16.37 -15.47 -1.02
N THR A 362 17.23 -16.44 -1.29
CA THR A 362 17.93 -16.61 -2.57
C THR A 362 17.22 -17.47 -3.61
N TRP A 363 16.01 -18.00 -3.35
CA TRP A 363 15.30 -18.97 -4.20
C TRP A 363 15.14 -18.58 -5.68
N PRO A 364 16.01 -19.02 -6.61
CA PRO A 364 16.08 -18.40 -7.95
C PRO A 364 14.82 -18.64 -8.79
N LYS A 365 14.22 -19.83 -8.65
CA LYS A 365 12.97 -20.18 -9.35
C LYS A 365 11.80 -19.34 -8.85
N LEU A 366 11.66 -19.22 -7.53
CA LEU A 366 10.60 -18.41 -6.91
C LEU A 366 10.75 -16.93 -7.30
N HIS A 367 11.97 -16.40 -7.28
CA HIS A 367 12.27 -15.04 -7.73
C HIS A 367 11.79 -14.76 -9.14
N ASN A 368 12.08 -15.67 -10.09
CA ASN A 368 11.69 -15.45 -11.48
C ASN A 368 10.18 -15.58 -11.69
N ILE A 369 9.54 -16.55 -11.04
CA ILE A 369 8.08 -16.76 -11.12
C ILE A 369 7.36 -15.56 -10.52
N MET A 370 7.73 -15.15 -9.31
CA MET A 370 7.07 -14.04 -8.63
C MET A 370 7.37 -12.70 -9.29
N ALA A 371 8.60 -12.47 -9.75
CA ALA A 371 8.91 -11.26 -10.54
C ALA A 371 8.03 -11.17 -11.80
N LEU A 372 7.71 -12.28 -12.46
CA LEU A 372 6.75 -12.26 -13.56
C LEU A 372 5.34 -11.95 -13.06
N ALA A 373 4.91 -12.57 -11.96
CA ALA A 373 3.56 -12.41 -11.42
C ALA A 373 3.26 -10.97 -10.92
N VAL A 374 4.24 -10.32 -10.28
CA VAL A 374 4.03 -9.01 -9.62
C VAL A 374 4.54 -7.81 -10.41
N GLY A 375 5.15 -8.02 -11.58
CA GLY A 375 5.66 -6.90 -12.40
C GLY A 375 7.10 -6.49 -12.17
N GLY A 376 7.91 -7.40 -11.65
CA GLY A 376 9.36 -7.31 -11.66
C GLY A 376 9.99 -7.55 -10.30
N LYS A 377 11.32 -7.71 -10.32
CA LYS A 377 12.11 -8.02 -9.12
C LYS A 377 12.09 -6.91 -8.06
N HIS A 378 11.88 -5.66 -8.47
CA HIS A 378 11.77 -4.55 -7.53
C HIS A 378 10.52 -4.68 -6.64
N ARG A 379 9.38 -5.11 -7.20
CA ARG A 379 8.17 -5.38 -6.41
C ARG A 379 8.22 -6.71 -5.67
N TRP A 380 8.93 -7.68 -6.22
CA TRP A 380 9.17 -8.90 -5.47
C TRP A 380 9.94 -8.64 -4.16
N ASN A 381 10.86 -7.66 -4.14
CA ASN A 381 11.49 -7.24 -2.90
C ASN A 381 10.50 -6.71 -1.86
N GLU A 382 9.43 -6.03 -2.27
CA GLU A 382 8.37 -5.58 -1.36
C GLU A 382 7.76 -6.78 -0.62
N MET A 383 7.42 -7.85 -1.35
CA MET A 383 6.85 -9.05 -0.75
C MET A 383 7.84 -9.83 0.12
N LEU A 384 9.11 -9.87 -0.31
CA LEU A 384 10.14 -10.51 0.49
C LEU A 384 10.29 -9.75 1.81
N PHE A 385 10.65 -8.47 1.75
CA PHE A 385 11.16 -7.65 2.86
C PHE A 385 10.08 -6.71 3.41
N HIS A 386 8.82 -7.12 3.35
CA HIS A 386 7.72 -6.35 3.91
C HIS A 386 7.90 -6.09 5.42
N ASP A 387 8.58 -7.00 6.12
CA ASP A 387 8.98 -6.81 7.53
C ASP A 387 9.96 -5.66 7.74
N VAL A 388 10.90 -5.43 6.81
CA VAL A 388 11.79 -4.26 6.82
C VAL A 388 11.01 -2.99 6.54
N HIS A 389 10.10 -3.04 5.57
CA HIS A 389 9.24 -1.92 5.20
C HIS A 389 8.41 -1.43 6.39
N HIS A 390 7.72 -2.33 7.09
CA HIS A 390 6.94 -2.02 8.29
C HIS A 390 7.77 -1.61 9.50
N ALA A 391 9.04 -1.98 9.56
CA ALA A 391 9.94 -1.46 10.59
C ALA A 391 10.33 0.00 10.34
N PHE A 392 10.32 0.45 9.07
CA PHE A 392 10.79 1.77 8.66
C PHE A 392 9.88 2.42 7.59
N PRO A 393 8.55 2.52 7.83
CA PRO A 393 7.59 2.90 6.79
C PRO A 393 7.75 4.32 6.28
N ASN A 394 8.20 5.27 7.11
CA ASN A 394 8.47 6.65 6.70
C ASN A 394 9.91 6.85 6.21
N ALA A 395 10.89 6.18 6.84
CA ALA A 395 12.29 6.38 6.57
C ALA A 395 12.75 5.65 5.29
N MET A 396 12.25 4.43 5.05
CA MET A 396 12.54 3.67 3.84
C MET A 396 11.46 3.76 2.77
N GLY A 397 10.20 4.02 3.15
CA GLY A 397 9.07 3.84 2.23
C GLY A 397 9.01 2.40 1.71
N THR A 398 8.42 2.21 0.52
CA THR A 398 8.32 0.89 -0.09
C THR A 398 9.65 0.44 -0.71
N LEU A 399 9.90 -0.85 -0.68
CA LEU A 399 11.07 -1.48 -1.29
C LEU A 399 10.91 -1.62 -2.80
N SER A 400 9.67 -1.65 -3.29
CA SER A 400 9.37 -1.49 -4.71
C SER A 400 9.84 -0.14 -5.25
N GLN A 401 9.57 0.96 -4.53
CA GLN A 401 10.04 2.30 -4.87
C GLN A 401 11.56 2.39 -4.80
N ARG A 402 12.18 1.92 -3.71
CA ARG A 402 13.64 1.91 -3.58
C ARG A 402 14.28 1.10 -4.72
N GLY A 403 13.70 -0.05 -5.06
CA GLY A 403 14.18 -0.92 -6.13
C GLY A 403 14.10 -0.25 -7.50
N ARG A 404 13.10 0.61 -7.72
CA ARG A 404 12.93 1.39 -8.95
C ARG A 404 14.06 2.40 -9.14
N PHE A 405 14.46 3.11 -8.08
CA PHE A 405 15.45 4.18 -8.19
C PHE A 405 16.91 3.72 -7.98
N HIS A 406 17.12 2.66 -7.22
CA HIS A 406 18.47 2.23 -6.84
C HIS A 406 18.85 0.83 -7.37
N GLY A 407 17.91 0.16 -8.04
CA GLY A 407 18.08 -1.19 -8.56
C GLY A 407 17.68 -2.27 -7.55
N TRP A 408 16.92 -3.26 -8.03
CA TRP A 408 16.34 -4.31 -7.18
C TRP A 408 17.39 -5.11 -6.40
N LYS A 409 18.53 -5.44 -7.02
CA LYS A 409 19.56 -6.26 -6.38
C LYS A 409 20.23 -5.52 -5.21
N LYS A 410 20.55 -4.24 -5.42
CA LYS A 410 21.14 -3.39 -4.38
C LYS A 410 20.22 -3.27 -3.17
N VAL A 411 18.92 -3.07 -3.41
CA VAL A 411 17.90 -3.02 -2.34
C VAL A 411 17.79 -4.36 -1.63
N HIS A 412 17.73 -5.47 -2.37
CA HIS A 412 17.68 -6.80 -1.79
C HIS A 412 18.85 -7.04 -0.83
N ASP A 413 20.08 -6.82 -1.30
CA ASP A 413 21.30 -7.05 -0.52
C ASP A 413 21.34 -6.14 0.72
N ALA A 414 20.92 -4.88 0.59
CA ALA A 414 20.83 -3.95 1.71
C ALA A 414 19.75 -4.34 2.73
N CYS A 415 18.59 -4.82 2.30
CA CYS A 415 17.55 -5.30 3.21
C CYS A 415 17.97 -6.58 3.96
N VAL A 416 18.71 -7.48 3.31
CA VAL A 416 19.34 -8.65 3.97
C VAL A 416 20.28 -8.18 5.08
N GLU A 417 21.08 -7.15 4.84
CA GLU A 417 21.99 -6.58 5.83
C GLU A 417 21.25 -5.86 6.98
N VAL A 418 20.14 -5.17 6.69
CA VAL A 418 19.28 -4.61 7.75
C VAL A 418 18.70 -5.73 8.62
N LEU A 419 18.24 -6.84 8.03
CA LEU A 419 17.74 -8.00 8.76
C LEU A 419 18.85 -8.67 9.59
N SER A 420 20.09 -8.75 9.09
CA SER A 420 21.22 -9.37 9.80
C SER A 420 21.51 -8.65 11.13
N ARG A 421 21.28 -7.33 11.18
CA ARG A 421 21.46 -6.48 12.36
C ARG A 421 20.32 -6.60 13.38
N GLY A 422 19.20 -7.20 12.98
CA GLY A 422 17.97 -7.30 13.77
C GLY A 422 17.09 -6.08 13.56
N LEU A 423 15.79 -6.30 13.35
CA LEU A 423 14.83 -5.24 13.01
C LEU A 423 14.40 -4.36 14.19
N TRP A 424 14.39 -4.92 15.40
CA TRP A 424 13.81 -4.28 16.59
C TRP A 424 14.82 -4.26 17.74
N LYS A 425 14.79 -3.19 18.53
CA LYS A 425 15.61 -3.08 19.74
C LYS A 425 15.05 -4.03 20.81
N PRO A 426 15.93 -4.70 21.59
CA PRO A 426 15.49 -5.47 22.75
C PRO A 426 14.72 -4.58 23.72
N ASN A 427 13.55 -5.04 24.15
CA ASN A 427 12.63 -4.26 24.99
C ASN A 427 12.28 -4.97 26.31
N GLY A 428 12.78 -6.20 26.52
CA GLY A 428 12.57 -6.99 27.74
C GLY A 428 11.19 -7.64 27.89
N ASP A 429 10.30 -7.50 26.90
CA ASP A 429 8.99 -8.16 26.89
C ASP A 429 9.10 -9.64 26.46
N GLU A 430 8.04 -10.43 26.67
CA GLU A 430 8.01 -11.83 26.21
C GLU A 430 8.18 -11.90 24.68
N GLU A 431 9.13 -12.73 24.21
CA GLU A 431 9.35 -12.90 22.77
C GLU A 431 8.16 -13.63 22.15
N THR A 432 7.50 -12.97 21.20
CA THR A 432 6.46 -13.55 20.37
C THR A 432 7.05 -14.54 19.36
N GLU A 433 6.20 -15.35 18.71
CA GLU A 433 6.65 -16.25 17.64
C GLU A 433 7.35 -15.50 16.49
N MET A 434 6.83 -14.34 16.11
CA MET A 434 7.43 -13.53 15.05
C MET A 434 8.77 -12.91 15.45
N MET A 435 8.94 -12.49 16.72
CA MET A 435 10.23 -12.04 17.24
C MET A 435 11.26 -13.17 17.22
N LYS A 436 10.86 -14.38 17.61
CA LYS A 436 11.72 -15.57 17.52
C LYS A 436 12.11 -15.86 16.07
N SER A 437 11.18 -15.81 15.14
CA SER A 437 11.43 -15.97 13.69
C SER A 437 12.42 -14.94 13.16
N GLN A 438 12.23 -13.65 13.50
CA GLN A 438 13.15 -12.58 13.12
C GLN A 438 14.56 -12.79 13.72
N LYS A 439 14.65 -13.06 15.01
CA LYS A 439 15.92 -13.30 15.71
C LYS A 439 16.66 -14.51 15.14
N LYS A 440 15.95 -15.60 14.84
CA LYS A 440 16.50 -16.78 14.18
C LYS A 440 17.07 -16.44 12.81
N ARG A 441 16.36 -15.66 11.99
CA ARG A 441 16.85 -15.18 10.69
C ARG A 441 18.14 -14.38 10.82
N SER A 442 18.16 -13.40 11.73
CA SER A 442 19.35 -12.59 12.00
C SER A 442 20.54 -13.44 12.49
N ALA A 443 20.29 -14.41 13.36
CA ALA A 443 21.33 -15.30 13.89
C ALA A 443 21.94 -16.19 12.80
N LEU A 444 21.12 -16.80 11.94
CA LEU A 444 21.58 -17.62 10.82
C LEU A 444 22.42 -16.81 9.82
N MET A 445 22.02 -15.56 9.53
CA MET A 445 22.81 -14.65 8.67
C MET A 445 24.18 -14.35 9.27
N LYS A 446 24.25 -14.04 10.57
CA LYS A 446 25.54 -13.77 11.24
C LYS A 446 26.46 -14.99 11.23
N GLN A 447 25.91 -16.20 11.34
CA GLN A 447 26.67 -17.44 11.27
C GLN A 447 27.22 -17.69 9.86
N GLY A 448 26.42 -17.48 8.82
CA GLY A 448 26.84 -17.65 7.42
C GLY A 448 27.82 -16.58 6.91
N MET A 449 27.88 -15.41 7.55
CA MET A 449 28.89 -14.37 7.28
C MET A 449 30.23 -14.63 7.98
N ALA A 450 30.26 -15.50 8.99
CA ALA A 450 31.46 -15.86 9.74
C ALA A 450 32.18 -17.11 9.17
N SER A 451 31.55 -17.80 8.22
CA SER A 451 32.10 -18.90 7.42
C SER A 451 32.54 -18.41 6.05
#